data_AF-A0A4P5QQH8-F1
#
_entry.id   AF-A0A4P5QQH8-F1
#
_cell.length_a   1.000
_cell.length_b   1.000
_cell.length_c   1.000
_cell.angle_alpha   90.00
_cell.angle_beta   90.00
_cell.angle_gamma   90.00
#
_symmetry.space_group_name_H-M   'P 1'
#
loop_
_entity.id
_entity.type
_entity.pdbx_description
1 polymer ?
#
loop_
_entity_poly.entity_id
_entity_poly.type
_entity_poly.pdbx_seq_one_letter_code
_entity_poly.pdbx_strand_id
1 'polypeptide(L)'
;MSEEVIRSLEEGPDHQPDWRNRVVAIYLADIAKAPDGKSRLTEILFTEKDPFVRQFLRFRYDGVCSNAAGFRYAAGCQARNAARGPASMIRSMLVADRTPTEIAAELGTTRLNIVTFMKVFFDVRRYLGNDVWLRGIVLAGPPDGVGETEALRERRWLTAAYSRGWEGVEQVVFGRIPSTIESIESTSRQLAANLGVRALEYVGDLQARGEAPNENDLRRFLAARNVEARQPPRETGKDDGYLKFVTALHDTMVAKAEKTGDPDLAGFLAGKNSDGVHHEEPPQRLRRRFAAA
;
A
#
# COMPACT_ATOMS: atom_id res chain seq x y z
N MET A 1 20.76 25.82 5.02
CA MET A 1 21.55 24.57 4.96
C MET A 1 21.00 23.76 3.80
N SER A 2 21.82 23.40 2.81
CA SER A 2 21.40 22.49 1.74
C SER A 2 21.22 21.10 2.35
N GLU A 3 20.00 20.59 2.34
CA GLU A 3 19.70 19.23 2.81
C GLU A 3 20.50 18.23 1.96
N GLU A 4 21.44 17.52 2.59
CA GLU A 4 22.24 16.49 1.91
C GLU A 4 21.36 15.25 1.71
N VAL A 5 21.19 14.82 0.45
CA VAL A 5 20.37 13.65 0.13
C VAL A 5 21.22 12.40 0.20
N ILE A 6 20.87 11.51 1.14
CA ILE A 6 21.47 10.18 1.30
C ILE A 6 21.13 9.31 0.07
N ARG A 7 22.14 8.84 -0.65
CA ARG A 7 22.02 8.16 -1.95
C ARG A 7 22.05 6.63 -1.84
N SER A 8 22.40 6.09 -0.68
CA SER A 8 22.39 4.66 -0.42
C SER A 8 22.05 4.33 1.04
N LEU A 9 21.59 3.10 1.27
CA LEU A 9 21.33 2.57 2.61
C LEU A 9 22.61 2.48 3.48
N GLU A 10 23.78 2.38 2.85
CA GLU A 10 25.08 2.35 3.53
C GLU A 10 25.49 3.74 4.05
N GLU A 11 25.05 4.80 3.38
CA GLU A 11 25.34 6.19 3.77
C GLU A 11 24.50 6.64 4.98
N GLY A 12 23.32 6.06 5.21
CA GLY A 12 22.56 6.31 6.43
C GLY A 12 21.11 5.82 6.42
N PRO A 13 20.47 5.83 7.61
CA PRO A 13 19.12 5.30 7.81
C PRO A 13 18.03 6.15 7.15
N ASP A 14 18.30 7.42 6.84
CA ASP A 14 17.33 8.34 6.23
C ASP A 14 17.29 8.26 4.69
N HIS A 15 17.95 7.25 4.10
CA HIS A 15 17.83 6.98 2.66
C HIS A 15 16.36 6.81 2.29
N GLN A 16 15.93 7.53 1.24
CA GLN A 16 14.55 7.50 0.77
C GLN A 16 14.44 6.80 -0.59
N PRO A 17 13.34 6.07 -0.87
CA PRO A 17 13.14 5.40 -2.16
C PRO A 17 13.12 6.34 -3.38
N ASP A 18 12.80 7.62 -3.19
CA ASP A 18 12.74 8.63 -4.25
C ASP A 18 13.97 9.56 -4.29
N TRP A 19 15.08 9.15 -3.66
CA TRP A 19 16.29 9.99 -3.51
C TRP A 19 16.77 10.61 -4.83
N ARG A 20 16.66 9.90 -5.97
CA ARG A 20 17.04 10.44 -7.29
C ARG A 20 16.18 11.63 -7.69
N ASN A 21 14.87 11.57 -7.43
CA ASN A 21 13.97 12.68 -7.65
C ASN A 21 14.32 13.87 -6.75
N ARG A 22 14.65 13.63 -5.48
CA ARG A 22 15.10 14.67 -4.53
C ARG A 22 16.39 15.35 -4.99
N VAL A 23 17.40 14.58 -5.39
CA VAL A 23 18.66 15.11 -5.96
C VAL A 23 18.38 15.97 -7.20
N VAL A 24 17.55 15.50 -8.13
CA VAL A 24 17.19 16.28 -9.33
C VAL A 24 16.45 17.56 -8.96
N ALA A 25 15.56 17.55 -7.96
CA ALA A 25 14.88 18.76 -7.50
C ALA A 25 15.87 19.80 -6.94
N ILE A 26 16.87 19.37 -6.18
CA ILE A 26 17.96 20.24 -5.68
C ILE A 26 18.76 20.83 -6.85
N TYR A 27 19.15 20.00 -7.83
CA TYR A 27 19.88 20.48 -9.00
C TYR A 27 19.07 21.47 -9.84
N LEU A 28 17.78 21.25 -10.04
CA LEU A 28 16.92 22.20 -10.75
C LEU A 28 16.81 23.54 -10.00
N ALA A 29 16.70 23.50 -8.66
CA ALA A 29 16.67 24.71 -7.85
C ALA A 29 18.01 25.48 -7.90
N ASP A 30 19.13 24.77 -7.96
CA ASP A 30 20.47 25.35 -8.12
C ASP A 30 20.64 25.99 -9.51
N ILE A 31 20.26 25.28 -10.57
CA ILE A 31 20.26 25.79 -11.95
C ILE A 31 19.39 27.05 -12.08
N ALA A 32 18.22 27.08 -11.43
CA ALA A 32 17.32 28.24 -11.48
C ALA A 32 17.88 29.49 -10.78
N LYS A 33 18.82 29.33 -9.85
CA LYS A 33 19.50 30.44 -9.14
C LYS A 33 20.75 30.93 -9.87
N ALA A 34 21.27 30.14 -10.81
CA ALA A 34 22.50 30.49 -11.53
C ALA A 34 22.25 31.58 -12.59
N PRO A 35 23.18 32.54 -12.77
CA PRO A 35 23.09 33.55 -13.83
C PRO A 35 23.05 32.95 -15.24
N ASP A 36 23.77 31.83 -15.43
CA ASP A 36 23.72 31.01 -16.64
C ASP A 36 23.33 29.57 -16.29
N GLY A 37 22.03 29.30 -16.35
CA GLY A 37 21.48 27.98 -16.05
C GLY A 37 21.97 26.87 -17.00
N LYS A 38 22.33 27.19 -18.25
CA LYS A 38 22.83 26.17 -19.20
C LYS A 38 24.26 25.76 -18.84
N SER A 39 25.12 26.72 -18.52
CA SER A 39 26.48 26.43 -18.04
C SER A 39 26.42 25.62 -16.74
N ARG A 40 25.53 26.01 -15.80
CA ARG A 40 25.35 25.27 -14.54
C ARG A 40 24.87 23.84 -14.76
N LEU A 41 23.91 23.63 -15.67
CA LEU A 41 23.47 22.30 -16.05
C LEU A 41 24.63 21.45 -16.59
N THR A 42 25.47 22.00 -17.48
CA THR A 42 26.63 21.27 -18.03
C THR A 42 27.61 20.85 -16.93
N GLU A 43 27.90 21.73 -15.98
CA GLU A 43 28.78 21.45 -14.84
C GLU A 43 28.23 20.33 -13.95
N ILE A 44 26.93 20.39 -13.61
CA ILE A 44 26.27 19.33 -12.81
C ILE A 44 26.29 18.00 -13.56
N LEU A 45 26.00 18.01 -14.87
CA LEU A 45 26.02 16.79 -15.68
C LEU A 45 27.41 16.19 -15.84
N PHE A 46 28.46 17.01 -15.74
CA PHE A 46 29.86 16.57 -15.76
C PHE A 46 30.27 15.90 -14.44
N THR A 47 29.76 16.41 -13.31
CA THR A 47 30.14 15.95 -11.97
C THR A 47 29.25 14.82 -11.42
N GLU A 48 27.98 14.75 -11.81
CA GLU A 48 27.06 13.71 -11.38
C GLU A 48 27.43 12.34 -11.97
N LYS A 49 27.54 11.34 -11.09
CA LYS A 49 27.97 9.97 -11.42
C LYS A 49 26.80 9.06 -11.78
N ASP A 50 25.61 9.28 -11.23
CA ASP A 50 24.45 8.43 -11.49
C ASP A 50 23.83 8.78 -12.87
N PRO A 51 23.86 7.84 -13.84
CA PRO A 51 23.38 8.11 -15.20
C PRO A 51 21.85 8.34 -15.25
N PHE A 52 21.07 7.78 -14.32
CA PHE A 52 19.64 8.03 -14.23
C PHE A 52 19.35 9.44 -13.73
N VAL A 53 20.10 9.93 -12.73
CA VAL A 53 19.99 11.32 -12.25
C VAL A 53 20.30 12.29 -13.40
N ARG A 54 21.39 12.06 -14.15
CA ARG A 54 21.73 12.91 -15.31
C ARG A 54 20.64 12.92 -16.38
N GLN A 55 20.15 11.75 -16.77
CA GLN A 55 19.12 11.66 -17.82
C GLN A 55 17.80 12.27 -17.37
N PHE A 56 17.42 12.05 -16.11
CA PHE A 56 16.20 12.62 -15.55
C PHE A 56 16.31 14.14 -15.39
N LEU A 57 17.48 14.66 -14.98
CA LEU A 57 17.74 16.10 -14.91
C LEU A 57 17.60 16.76 -16.28
N ARG A 58 18.21 16.20 -17.33
CA ARG A 58 18.05 16.70 -18.71
C ARG A 58 16.58 16.70 -19.13
N PHE A 59 15.89 15.57 -18.94
CA PHE A 59 14.46 15.46 -19.22
C PHE A 59 13.63 16.53 -18.51
N ARG A 60 13.93 16.82 -17.24
CA ARG A 60 13.20 17.84 -16.47
C ARG A 60 13.54 19.27 -16.86
N TYR A 61 14.75 19.52 -17.34
CA TYR A 61 15.22 20.86 -17.73
C TYR A 61 14.73 21.27 -19.12
N ASP A 62 14.94 20.42 -20.14
CA ASP A 62 14.64 20.76 -21.55
C ASP A 62 13.84 19.67 -22.30
N GLY A 63 13.48 18.58 -21.63
CA GLY A 63 12.74 17.47 -22.24
C GLY A 63 13.60 16.49 -23.06
N VAL A 64 14.90 16.74 -23.21
CA VAL A 64 15.79 15.97 -24.09
C VAL A 64 16.55 14.89 -23.31
N CYS A 65 16.26 13.63 -23.59
CA CYS A 65 17.07 12.50 -23.10
C CYS A 65 16.83 11.23 -23.93
N SER A 66 17.69 10.23 -23.77
CA SER A 66 17.58 8.94 -24.46
C SER A 66 16.33 8.13 -24.12
N ASN A 67 15.71 8.38 -22.95
CA ASN A 67 14.54 7.65 -22.47
C ASN A 67 13.35 8.60 -22.17
N ALA A 68 13.15 9.60 -23.03
CA ALA A 68 12.15 10.65 -22.79
C ALA A 68 10.73 10.10 -22.62
N ALA A 69 10.37 9.04 -23.37
CA ALA A 69 9.07 8.38 -23.25
C ALA A 69 8.87 7.76 -21.85
N GLY A 70 9.87 7.04 -21.33
CA GLY A 70 9.82 6.42 -20.00
C GLY A 70 9.74 7.46 -18.88
N PHE A 71 10.53 8.54 -18.96
CA PHE A 71 10.47 9.60 -17.96
C PHE A 71 9.15 10.39 -18.02
N ARG A 72 8.59 10.60 -19.22
CA ARG A 72 7.28 11.22 -19.38
C ARG A 72 6.17 10.36 -18.78
N TYR A 73 6.20 9.06 -19.01
CA TYR A 73 5.29 8.13 -18.35
C TYR A 73 5.42 8.21 -16.83
N ALA A 74 6.63 8.08 -16.30
CA ALA A 74 6.88 8.08 -14.86
C ALA A 74 6.47 9.39 -14.18
N ALA A 75 6.84 10.54 -14.77
CA ALA A 75 6.41 11.84 -14.28
C ALA A 75 4.88 12.02 -14.39
N GLY A 76 4.26 11.49 -15.44
CA GLY A 76 2.80 11.48 -15.59
C GLY A 76 2.10 10.65 -14.52
N CYS A 77 2.65 9.49 -14.15
CA CYS A 77 2.15 8.69 -13.03
C CYS A 77 2.24 9.45 -11.71
N GLN A 78 3.35 10.15 -11.46
CA GLN A 78 3.55 10.93 -10.23
C GLN A 78 2.66 12.17 -10.17
N ALA A 79 2.45 12.85 -11.30
CA ALA A 79 1.63 14.07 -11.38
C ALA A 79 0.12 13.78 -11.32
N ARG A 80 -0.32 12.61 -11.82
CA ARG A 80 -1.71 12.17 -11.70
C ARG A 80 -1.95 11.65 -10.28
N ASN A 81 -2.58 12.51 -9.47
CA ASN A 81 -2.96 12.34 -8.07
C ASN A 81 -2.48 11.02 -7.41
N ALA A 82 -1.47 11.12 -6.54
CA ALA A 82 -0.83 9.98 -5.87
C ALA A 82 -1.85 9.01 -5.25
N ALA A 83 -2.99 9.47 -4.71
CA ALA A 83 -3.95 8.61 -4.01
C ALA A 83 -5.02 7.92 -4.89
N ARG A 84 -5.07 8.19 -6.19
CA ARG A 84 -5.91 7.44 -7.17
C ARG A 84 -5.10 6.95 -8.37
N GLY A 85 -3.82 7.35 -8.42
CA GLY A 85 -3.02 7.33 -9.62
C GLY A 85 -2.25 6.03 -9.81
N PRO A 86 -1.78 5.80 -11.05
CA PRO A 86 -0.88 4.70 -11.38
C PRO A 86 0.37 4.61 -10.49
N ALA A 87 0.84 5.73 -9.89
CA ALA A 87 2.00 5.74 -9.01
C ALA A 87 1.82 4.83 -7.78
N SER A 88 0.78 5.02 -6.97
CA SER A 88 0.53 4.20 -5.77
C SER A 88 0.25 2.74 -6.11
N MET A 89 -0.38 2.47 -7.26
CA MET A 89 -0.55 1.11 -7.76
C MET A 89 0.81 0.47 -8.02
N ILE A 90 1.68 1.12 -8.81
CA ILE A 90 3.03 0.61 -9.11
C ILE A 90 3.83 0.41 -7.83
N ARG A 91 3.80 1.36 -6.88
CA ARG A 91 4.49 1.22 -5.59
C ARG A 91 4.02 0.01 -4.80
N SER A 92 2.70 -0.18 -4.70
CA SER A 92 2.11 -1.33 -4.00
C SER A 92 2.51 -2.65 -4.65
N MET A 93 2.53 -2.72 -5.97
CA MET A 93 3.01 -3.91 -6.68
C MET A 93 4.49 -4.20 -6.45
N LEU A 94 5.33 -3.16 -6.40
CA LEU A 94 6.75 -3.29 -6.11
C LEU A 94 6.99 -3.78 -4.67
N VAL A 95 6.20 -3.32 -3.70
CA VAL A 95 6.25 -3.82 -2.31
C VAL A 95 5.78 -5.28 -2.24
N ALA A 96 4.80 -5.66 -3.05
CA ALA A 96 4.33 -7.05 -3.19
C ALA A 96 5.26 -7.92 -4.06
N ASP A 97 6.51 -7.51 -4.27
CA ASP A 97 7.56 -8.22 -5.02
C ASP A 97 7.20 -8.59 -6.48
N ARG A 98 6.34 -7.80 -7.13
CA ARG A 98 6.06 -7.97 -8.56
C ARG A 98 7.20 -7.42 -9.40
N THR A 99 7.60 -8.17 -10.42
CA THR A 99 8.65 -7.74 -11.35
C THR A 99 8.16 -6.61 -12.26
N PRO A 100 9.06 -5.76 -12.79
CA PRO A 100 8.66 -4.71 -13.74
C PRO A 100 7.94 -5.22 -14.99
N THR A 101 8.17 -6.47 -15.39
CA THR A 101 7.48 -7.11 -16.53
C THR A 101 6.03 -7.44 -16.19
N GLU A 102 5.79 -7.99 -15.00
CA GLU A 102 4.44 -8.33 -14.54
C GLU A 102 3.59 -7.09 -14.31
N ILE A 103 4.17 -6.06 -13.68
CA ILE A 103 3.52 -4.76 -13.49
C ILE A 103 3.16 -4.14 -14.84
N ALA A 104 4.07 -4.22 -15.82
CA ALA A 104 3.83 -3.70 -17.15
C ALA A 104 2.66 -4.40 -17.85
N ALA A 105 2.58 -5.74 -17.73
CA ALA A 105 1.47 -6.52 -18.26
C ALA A 105 0.14 -6.15 -17.59
N GLU A 106 0.12 -6.03 -16.27
CA GLU A 106 -1.07 -5.68 -15.49
C GLU A 106 -1.61 -4.27 -15.83
N LEU A 107 -0.71 -3.30 -16.02
CA LEU A 107 -1.09 -1.90 -16.30
C LEU A 107 -1.16 -1.56 -17.79
N GLY A 108 -1.00 -2.54 -18.68
CA GLY A 108 -1.04 -2.32 -20.13
C GLY A 108 0.04 -1.35 -20.62
N THR A 109 1.27 -1.47 -20.12
CA THR A 109 2.40 -0.59 -20.45
C THR A 109 3.66 -1.38 -20.78
N THR A 110 4.81 -0.70 -20.90
CA THR A 110 6.09 -1.36 -21.18
C THR A 110 6.93 -1.56 -19.92
N ARG A 111 7.74 -2.62 -19.90
CA ARG A 111 8.72 -2.85 -18.83
C ARG A 111 9.62 -1.64 -18.58
N LEU A 112 10.03 -0.94 -19.65
CA LEU A 112 10.90 0.23 -19.55
C LEU A 112 10.24 1.38 -18.77
N ASN A 113 8.94 1.61 -18.97
CA ASN A 113 8.17 2.60 -18.23
C ASN A 113 8.19 2.32 -16.73
N ILE A 114 7.95 1.07 -16.33
CA ILE A 114 7.96 0.65 -14.93
C ILE A 114 9.36 0.74 -14.31
N VAL A 115 10.40 0.28 -15.01
CA VAL A 115 11.79 0.41 -14.55
C VAL A 115 12.17 1.88 -14.35
N THR A 116 11.72 2.76 -15.25
CA THR A 116 11.99 4.20 -15.14
C THR A 116 11.29 4.80 -13.93
N PHE A 117 10.02 4.48 -13.72
CA PHE A 117 9.28 4.92 -12.54
C PHE A 117 9.96 4.46 -11.25
N MET A 118 10.24 3.15 -11.13
CA MET A 118 10.88 2.55 -9.96
C MET A 118 12.21 3.23 -9.64
N LYS A 119 13.11 3.38 -10.62
CA LYS A 119 14.45 3.94 -10.36
C LYS A 119 14.43 5.40 -9.90
N VAL A 120 13.46 6.18 -10.35
CA VAL A 120 13.38 7.63 -10.09
C VAL A 120 12.56 7.94 -8.85
N PHE A 121 11.40 7.30 -8.70
CA PHE A 121 10.39 7.69 -7.72
C PHE A 121 10.18 6.67 -6.60
N PHE A 122 10.68 5.43 -6.73
CA PHE A 122 10.45 4.39 -5.73
C PHE A 122 11.40 3.18 -5.84
N ASP A 123 12.69 3.37 -5.57
CA ASP A 123 13.72 2.32 -5.66
C ASP A 123 13.75 1.46 -4.38
N VAL A 124 12.68 0.71 -4.14
CA VAL A 124 12.50 -0.08 -2.91
C VAL A 124 13.25 -1.41 -2.87
N ARG A 125 13.86 -1.85 -3.99
CA ARG A 125 14.51 -3.17 -4.09
C ARG A 125 15.62 -3.38 -3.07
N ARG A 126 16.31 -2.30 -2.69
CA ARG A 126 17.36 -2.35 -1.66
C ARG A 126 16.80 -2.58 -0.25
N TYR A 127 15.52 -2.29 -0.06
CA TYR A 127 14.80 -2.44 1.20
C TYR A 127 14.07 -3.78 1.31
N LEU A 128 13.80 -4.47 0.19
CA LEU A 128 13.10 -5.77 0.20
C LEU A 128 13.84 -6.83 1.03
N GLY A 129 15.16 -6.73 1.17
CA GLY A 129 15.96 -7.60 2.04
C GLY A 129 16.07 -7.13 3.50
N ASN A 130 15.53 -5.96 3.84
CA ASN A 130 15.57 -5.38 5.18
C ASN A 130 14.16 -4.94 5.61
N ASP A 131 13.47 -5.86 6.27
CA ASP A 131 12.09 -5.73 6.71
C ASP A 131 11.84 -4.46 7.56
N VAL A 132 12.78 -4.11 8.44
CA VAL A 132 12.65 -2.95 9.35
C VAL A 132 12.55 -1.65 8.55
N TRP A 133 13.39 -1.48 7.54
CA TRP A 133 13.37 -0.27 6.72
C TRP A 133 12.22 -0.23 5.74
N LEU A 134 11.85 -1.37 5.15
CA LEU A 134 10.67 -1.45 4.30
C LEU A 134 9.41 -1.11 5.09
N ARG A 135 9.30 -1.62 6.33
CA ARG A 135 8.22 -1.28 7.26
C ARG A 135 8.20 0.22 7.57
N GLY A 136 9.36 0.84 7.76
CA GLY A 136 9.49 2.30 7.92
C GLY A 136 8.91 3.09 6.74
N ILE A 137 9.18 2.66 5.50
CA ILE A 137 8.64 3.28 4.28
C ILE A 137 7.13 3.07 4.17
N VAL A 138 6.66 1.84 4.40
CA VAL A 138 5.25 1.46 4.22
C VAL A 138 4.34 2.05 5.30
N LEU A 139 4.82 2.12 6.54
CA LEU A 139 4.05 2.56 7.70
C LEU A 139 4.33 4.01 8.10
N ALA A 140 5.21 4.73 7.40
CA ALA A 140 5.44 6.15 7.63
C ALA A 140 4.11 6.92 7.68
N GLY A 141 4.04 7.89 8.61
CA GLY A 141 2.92 8.83 8.64
C GLY A 141 2.88 9.68 7.36
N PRO A 142 1.71 10.25 7.01
CA PRO A 142 1.66 11.24 5.95
C PRO A 142 2.67 12.37 6.24
N PRO A 143 3.39 12.88 5.23
CA PRO A 143 4.09 14.14 5.38
C PRO A 143 3.10 15.23 5.80
N ASP A 144 3.55 16.16 6.65
CA ASP A 144 2.73 17.30 7.05
C ASP A 144 2.15 18.02 5.82
N GLY A 145 0.83 18.19 5.78
CA GLY A 145 0.14 18.92 4.71
C GLY A 145 -0.39 18.09 3.52
N VAL A 146 -0.23 16.76 3.51
CA VAL A 146 -0.99 15.91 2.56
C VAL A 146 -2.41 15.69 3.09
N GLY A 147 -3.42 15.81 2.22
CA GLY A 147 -4.81 15.54 2.58
C GLY A 147 -4.96 14.18 3.26
N GLU A 148 -5.46 14.18 4.49
CA GLU A 148 -5.40 13.05 5.41
C GLU A 148 -6.00 11.77 4.78
N THR A 149 -7.12 11.89 4.07
CA THR A 149 -7.81 10.78 3.39
C THR A 149 -6.99 10.13 2.26
N GLU A 150 -6.20 10.91 1.54
CA GLU A 150 -5.47 10.48 0.35
C GLU A 150 -4.21 9.69 0.72
N ALA A 151 -3.41 10.22 1.65
CA ALA A 151 -2.27 9.51 2.20
C ALA A 151 -2.70 8.26 2.96
N LEU A 152 -3.86 8.28 3.64
CA LEU A 152 -4.41 7.10 4.28
C LEU A 152 -4.73 5.97 3.28
N ARG A 153 -5.15 6.27 2.05
CA ARG A 153 -5.42 5.22 1.05
C ARG A 153 -4.14 4.58 0.52
N GLU A 154 -3.17 5.37 0.06
CA GLU A 154 -1.88 4.82 -0.40
C GLU A 154 -1.24 3.97 0.70
N ARG A 155 -1.26 4.47 1.94
CA ARG A 155 -0.79 3.72 3.11
C ARG A 155 -1.53 2.40 3.30
N ARG A 156 -2.87 2.36 3.14
CA ARG A 156 -3.64 1.10 3.17
C ARG A 156 -3.19 0.14 2.08
N TRP A 157 -2.94 0.62 0.87
CA TRP A 157 -2.48 -0.21 -0.25
C TRP A 157 -1.08 -0.77 -0.02
N LEU A 158 -0.13 0.08 0.39
CA LEU A 158 1.23 -0.34 0.73
C LEU A 158 1.24 -1.32 1.92
N THR A 159 0.41 -1.08 2.94
CA THR A 159 0.28 -1.98 4.09
C THR A 159 -0.28 -3.34 3.67
N ALA A 160 -1.29 -3.35 2.77
CA ALA A 160 -1.84 -4.59 2.23
C ALA A 160 -0.81 -5.34 1.40
N ALA A 161 -0.05 -4.64 0.55
CA ALA A 161 1.03 -5.21 -0.24
C ALA A 161 2.13 -5.82 0.64
N TYR A 162 2.56 -5.10 1.68
CA TYR A 162 3.60 -5.54 2.60
C TYR A 162 3.15 -6.75 3.43
N SER A 163 1.93 -6.70 3.99
CA SER A 163 1.47 -7.72 4.94
C SER A 163 0.91 -8.97 4.27
N ARG A 164 0.35 -8.85 3.06
CA ARG A 164 -0.38 -9.93 2.36
C ARG A 164 0.12 -10.18 0.94
N GLY A 165 1.22 -9.54 0.53
CA GLY A 165 1.80 -9.71 -0.79
C GLY A 165 0.83 -9.35 -1.92
N TRP A 166 0.92 -10.10 -3.02
CA TRP A 166 0.12 -9.89 -4.22
C TRP A 166 -1.38 -10.04 -3.97
N GLU A 167 -1.82 -11.02 -3.17
CA GLU A 167 -3.24 -11.19 -2.83
C GLU A 167 -3.82 -9.94 -2.16
N GLY A 168 -3.04 -9.29 -1.29
CA GLY A 168 -3.42 -8.02 -0.67
C GLY A 168 -3.60 -6.89 -1.68
N VAL A 169 -2.73 -6.83 -2.70
CA VAL A 169 -2.82 -5.86 -3.80
C VAL A 169 -4.05 -6.16 -4.66
N GLU A 170 -4.30 -7.41 -5.03
CA GLU A 170 -5.47 -7.81 -5.82
C GLU A 170 -6.77 -7.39 -5.15
N GLN A 171 -6.89 -7.61 -3.84
CA GLN A 171 -8.10 -7.26 -3.09
C GLN A 171 -8.27 -5.75 -2.93
N VAL A 172 -7.23 -5.03 -2.51
CA VAL A 172 -7.36 -3.65 -2.04
C VAL A 172 -7.13 -2.62 -3.15
N VAL A 173 -6.26 -2.93 -4.11
CA VAL A 173 -5.95 -2.05 -5.25
C VAL A 173 -6.88 -2.34 -6.42
N PHE A 174 -7.13 -3.61 -6.71
CA PHE A 174 -7.95 -4.02 -7.87
C PHE A 174 -9.39 -4.41 -7.54
N GLY A 175 -9.76 -4.47 -6.26
CA GLY A 175 -11.10 -4.89 -5.85
C GLY A 175 -11.42 -6.35 -6.22
N ARG A 176 -10.41 -7.18 -6.47
CA ARG A 176 -10.61 -8.59 -6.80
C ARG A 176 -11.04 -9.33 -5.55
N ILE A 177 -12.20 -9.96 -5.63
CA ILE A 177 -12.70 -10.80 -4.55
C ILE A 177 -11.81 -12.05 -4.47
N PRO A 178 -11.40 -12.49 -3.26
CA PRO A 178 -10.72 -13.77 -3.10
C PRO A 178 -11.51 -14.88 -3.80
N SER A 179 -10.85 -15.63 -4.67
CA SER A 179 -11.51 -16.63 -5.51
C SER A 179 -11.76 -17.96 -4.79
N THR A 180 -11.16 -18.17 -3.61
CA THR A 180 -11.27 -19.41 -2.83
C THR A 180 -11.62 -19.16 -1.37
N ILE A 181 -12.38 -20.10 -0.79
CA ILE A 181 -12.71 -20.11 0.64
C ILE A 181 -11.42 -20.17 1.48
N GLU A 182 -10.42 -20.93 1.03
CA GLU A 182 -9.13 -21.06 1.72
C GLU A 182 -8.39 -19.72 1.84
N SER A 183 -8.42 -18.87 0.81
CA SER A 183 -7.82 -17.53 0.85
C SER A 183 -8.56 -16.60 1.82
N ILE A 184 -9.90 -16.69 1.87
CA ILE A 184 -10.74 -15.95 2.82
C ILE A 184 -10.43 -16.38 4.26
N GLU A 185 -10.37 -17.68 4.52
CA GLU A 185 -10.04 -18.21 5.84
C GLU A 185 -8.62 -17.84 6.28
N SER A 186 -7.65 -17.94 5.37
CA SER A 186 -6.26 -17.58 5.63
C SER A 186 -6.14 -16.11 6.03
N THR A 187 -6.76 -15.22 5.25
CA THR A 187 -6.82 -13.78 5.54
C THR A 187 -7.49 -13.50 6.89
N SER A 188 -8.59 -14.20 7.19
CA SER A 188 -9.32 -14.05 8.44
C SER A 188 -8.52 -14.50 9.65
N ARG A 189 -7.80 -15.63 9.52
CA ARG A 189 -6.87 -16.10 10.56
C ARG A 189 -5.75 -15.10 10.83
N GLN A 190 -5.17 -14.52 9.78
CA GLN A 190 -4.15 -13.48 9.92
C GLN A 190 -4.70 -12.22 10.60
N LEU A 191 -5.90 -11.77 10.24
CA LEU A 191 -6.56 -10.63 10.87
C LEU A 191 -6.81 -10.88 12.37
N ALA A 192 -7.35 -12.05 12.71
CA ALA A 192 -7.59 -12.44 14.10
C ALA A 192 -6.28 -12.48 14.91
N ALA A 193 -5.21 -13.06 14.36
CA ALA A 193 -3.90 -13.10 15.00
C ALA A 193 -3.34 -11.68 15.24
N ASN A 194 -3.39 -10.81 14.22
CA ASN A 194 -2.92 -9.42 14.33
C ASN A 194 -3.70 -8.61 15.38
N LEU A 195 -5.02 -8.77 15.43
CA LEU A 195 -5.85 -8.13 16.46
C LEU A 195 -5.53 -8.66 17.85
N GLY A 196 -5.27 -9.97 17.98
CA GLY A 196 -4.83 -10.59 19.22
C GLY A 196 -3.51 -10.02 19.74
N VAL A 197 -2.48 -9.92 18.87
CA VAL A 197 -1.18 -9.33 19.24
C VAL A 197 -1.34 -7.88 19.70
N ARG A 198 -2.09 -7.05 18.96
CA ARG A 198 -2.35 -5.65 19.36
C ARG A 198 -3.08 -5.53 20.69
N ALA A 199 -4.03 -6.42 20.95
CA ALA A 199 -4.72 -6.45 22.23
C ALA A 199 -3.76 -6.79 23.38
N LEU A 200 -2.84 -7.74 23.17
CA LEU A 200 -1.81 -8.09 24.16
C LEU A 200 -0.85 -6.94 24.43
N GLU A 201 -0.35 -6.26 23.38
CA GLU A 201 0.51 -5.08 23.50
C GLU A 201 -0.18 -3.97 24.30
N TYR A 202 -1.45 -3.68 23.98
CA TYR A 202 -2.23 -2.69 24.70
C TYR A 202 -2.38 -3.03 26.20
N VAL A 203 -2.66 -4.29 26.53
CA VAL A 203 -2.73 -4.72 27.94
C VAL A 203 -1.36 -4.63 28.62
N GLY A 204 -0.28 -4.98 27.93
CA GLY A 204 1.08 -4.81 28.41
C GLY A 204 1.43 -3.34 28.71
N ASP A 205 1.01 -2.41 27.85
CA ASP A 205 1.19 -0.97 28.06
C ASP A 205 0.41 -0.47 29.29
N LEU A 206 -0.82 -0.93 29.50
CA LEU A 206 -1.60 -0.61 30.70
C LEU A 206 -0.89 -1.11 31.96
N GLN A 207 -0.38 -2.34 31.94
CA GLN A 207 0.40 -2.90 33.06
C GLN A 207 1.67 -2.10 33.32
N ALA A 208 2.40 -1.71 32.28
CA ALA A 208 3.61 -0.89 32.40
C ALA A 208 3.32 0.49 33.01
N ARG A 209 2.11 1.04 32.80
CA ARG A 209 1.64 2.30 33.41
C ARG A 209 1.08 2.13 34.83
N GLY A 210 1.04 0.90 35.34
CA GLY A 210 0.45 0.59 36.64
C GLY A 210 -1.08 0.67 36.66
N GLU A 211 -1.73 0.66 35.49
CA GLU A 211 -3.18 0.64 35.40
C GLU A 211 -3.69 -0.77 35.70
N ALA A 212 -4.48 -0.90 36.77
CA ALA A 212 -5.09 -2.17 37.14
C ALA A 212 -6.19 -2.56 36.14
N PRO A 213 -6.41 -3.86 35.89
CA PRO A 213 -7.54 -4.33 35.08
C PRO A 213 -8.87 -3.78 35.61
N ASN A 214 -9.71 -3.28 34.70
CA ASN A 214 -11.01 -2.71 35.07
C ASN A 214 -12.18 -3.60 34.62
N GLU A 215 -13.40 -3.20 34.98
CA GLU A 215 -14.61 -3.95 34.67
C GLU A 215 -14.84 -4.12 33.15
N ASN A 216 -14.43 -3.16 32.32
CA ASN A 216 -14.55 -3.29 30.87
C ASN A 216 -13.58 -4.32 30.30
N ASP A 217 -12.38 -4.49 30.88
CA ASP A 217 -11.43 -5.50 30.46
C ASP A 217 -11.98 -6.91 30.74
N LEU A 218 -12.61 -7.09 31.90
CA LEU A 218 -13.30 -8.33 32.26
C LEU A 218 -14.47 -8.62 31.31
N ARG A 219 -15.30 -7.62 30.99
CA ARG A 219 -16.42 -7.77 30.03
C ARG A 219 -15.92 -8.16 28.64
N ARG A 220 -14.83 -7.55 28.17
CA ARG A 220 -14.20 -7.89 26.88
C ARG A 220 -13.63 -9.30 26.87
N PHE A 221 -12.97 -9.71 27.95
CA PHE A 221 -12.44 -11.07 28.10
C PHE A 221 -13.56 -12.12 28.09
N LEU A 222 -14.64 -11.91 28.83
CA LEU A 222 -15.80 -12.81 28.85
C LEU A 222 -16.50 -12.86 27.48
N ALA A 223 -16.63 -11.72 26.79
CA ALA A 223 -17.16 -11.68 25.43
C ALA A 223 -16.31 -12.49 24.44
N ALA A 224 -14.98 -12.36 24.51
CA ALA A 224 -14.05 -13.13 23.67
C ALA A 224 -14.17 -14.64 23.92
N ARG A 225 -14.24 -15.05 25.20
CA ARG A 225 -14.46 -16.45 25.58
C ARG A 225 -15.80 -16.99 25.11
N ASN A 226 -16.85 -16.19 25.16
CA ASN A 226 -18.16 -16.59 24.67
C ASN A 226 -18.21 -16.76 23.14
N VAL A 227 -17.44 -15.96 22.39
CA VAL A 227 -17.28 -16.14 20.94
C VAL A 227 -16.51 -17.43 20.64
N GLU A 228 -15.43 -17.69 21.37
CA GLU A 228 -14.63 -18.92 21.26
C GLU A 228 -15.46 -20.17 21.59
N ALA A 229 -16.25 -20.13 22.65
CA ALA A 229 -17.13 -21.23 23.08
C ALA A 229 -18.33 -21.48 22.14
N ARG A 230 -18.70 -20.50 21.30
CA ARG A 230 -19.75 -20.64 20.28
C ARG A 230 -19.22 -21.11 18.92
N GLN A 231 -17.91 -21.25 18.77
CA GLN A 231 -17.34 -21.95 17.62
C GLN A 231 -17.61 -23.45 17.82
N PRO A 232 -18.28 -24.14 16.88
CA PRO A 232 -18.41 -25.58 16.97
C PRO A 232 -17.01 -26.23 17.00
N PRO A 233 -16.87 -27.41 17.61
CA PRO A 233 -15.64 -28.19 17.51
C PRO A 233 -15.27 -28.28 16.02
N ARG A 234 -14.00 -28.10 15.68
CA ARG A 234 -13.51 -28.22 14.30
C ARG A 234 -13.73 -29.66 13.81
N GLU A 235 -14.92 -29.93 13.28
CA GLU A 235 -15.19 -31.08 12.44
C GLU A 235 -15.02 -30.65 10.99
N THR A 236 -14.16 -31.38 10.30
CA THR A 236 -13.95 -31.30 8.85
C THR A 236 -15.28 -31.45 8.11
N GLY A 237 -15.82 -30.33 7.61
CA GLY A 237 -16.85 -30.32 6.58
C GLY A 237 -18.06 -29.42 6.87
N LYS A 238 -18.09 -28.29 6.15
CA LYS A 238 -19.21 -27.35 5.92
C LYS A 238 -19.38 -26.21 6.94
N ASP A 239 -18.77 -25.09 6.54
CA ASP A 239 -18.79 -23.75 7.10
C ASP A 239 -20.18 -23.15 7.36
N ASP A 240 -20.53 -23.02 8.65
CA ASP A 240 -21.54 -22.06 9.17
C ASP A 240 -20.98 -21.24 10.36
N GLY A 241 -19.80 -21.60 10.88
CA GLY A 241 -19.16 -20.90 12.00
C GLY A 241 -18.58 -19.53 11.62
N TYR A 242 -18.10 -19.40 10.37
CA TYR A 242 -17.46 -18.19 9.89
C TYR A 242 -18.45 -17.04 9.63
N LEU A 243 -19.60 -17.34 9.01
CA LEU A 243 -20.63 -16.33 8.77
C LEU A 243 -21.11 -15.72 10.09
N LYS A 244 -21.25 -16.55 11.13
CA LYS A 244 -21.61 -16.12 12.48
C LYS A 244 -20.55 -15.24 13.14
N PHE A 245 -19.26 -15.55 12.95
CA PHE A 245 -18.16 -14.72 13.46
C PHE A 245 -18.11 -13.35 12.77
N VAL A 246 -18.25 -13.32 11.44
CA VAL A 246 -18.26 -12.07 10.66
C VAL A 246 -19.48 -11.22 11.03
N THR A 247 -20.66 -11.81 11.21
CA THR A 247 -21.85 -11.11 11.70
C THR A 247 -21.63 -10.54 13.10
N ALA A 248 -21.09 -11.32 14.04
CA ALA A 248 -20.83 -10.83 15.39
C ALA A 248 -19.78 -9.71 15.44
N LEU A 249 -18.73 -9.79 14.61
CA LEU A 249 -17.71 -8.75 14.48
C LEU A 249 -18.32 -7.47 13.88
N HIS A 250 -19.12 -7.61 12.82
CA HIS A 250 -19.85 -6.52 12.20
C HIS A 250 -20.76 -5.82 13.21
N ASP A 251 -21.59 -6.56 13.94
CA ASP A 251 -22.54 -6.00 14.93
C ASP A 251 -21.80 -5.26 16.06
N THR A 252 -20.64 -5.79 16.48
CA THR A 252 -19.79 -5.13 17.48
C THR A 252 -19.18 -3.83 16.94
N MET A 253 -18.79 -3.80 15.67
CA MET A 253 -18.27 -2.60 15.02
C MET A 253 -19.36 -1.55 14.82
N VAL A 254 -20.59 -1.96 14.43
CA VAL A 254 -21.78 -1.10 14.31
C VAL A 254 -22.11 -0.46 15.65
N ALA A 255 -22.25 -1.25 16.72
CA ALA A 255 -22.58 -0.76 18.05
C ALA A 255 -21.51 0.21 18.61
N LYS A 256 -20.25 0.02 18.21
CA LYS A 256 -19.16 0.92 18.59
C LYS A 256 -19.20 2.22 17.79
N ALA A 257 -19.53 2.15 16.50
CA ALA A 257 -19.71 3.30 15.61
C ALA A 257 -20.84 4.23 16.06
N GLU A 258 -21.98 3.63 16.42
CA GLU A 258 -23.15 4.34 16.94
C GLU A 258 -22.83 5.06 18.26
N LYS A 259 -21.99 4.46 19.11
CA LYS A 259 -21.53 5.10 20.36
C LYS A 259 -20.53 6.23 20.15
N THR A 260 -19.71 6.16 19.10
CA THR A 260 -18.70 7.19 18.82
C THR A 260 -19.22 8.34 17.96
N GLY A 261 -20.39 8.19 17.34
CA GLY A 261 -21.02 9.23 16.51
C GLY A 261 -20.24 9.56 15.23
N ASP A 262 -19.44 8.61 14.73
CA ASP A 262 -18.55 8.81 13.58
C ASP A 262 -19.34 8.74 12.26
N PRO A 263 -19.52 9.88 11.55
CA PRO A 263 -20.39 9.96 10.38
C PRO A 263 -19.84 9.21 9.16
N ASP A 264 -18.52 9.00 9.07
CA ASP A 264 -17.89 8.30 7.94
C ASP A 264 -18.12 6.78 8.02
N LEU A 265 -18.26 6.24 9.24
CA LEU A 265 -18.57 4.83 9.45
C LEU A 265 -20.07 4.52 9.23
N ALA A 266 -20.95 5.48 9.55
CA ALA A 266 -22.39 5.35 9.33
C ALA A 266 -22.74 5.26 7.82
N GLY A 267 -22.04 6.04 6.98
CA GLY A 267 -22.20 5.99 5.53
C GLY A 267 -21.76 4.66 4.90
N PHE A 268 -20.73 4.02 5.45
CA PHE A 268 -20.25 2.71 4.99
C PHE A 268 -21.21 1.56 5.35
N LEU A 269 -21.91 1.67 6.49
CA LEU A 269 -22.86 0.67 6.99
C LEU A 269 -24.25 0.79 6.36
N ALA A 270 -24.67 1.98 5.94
CA ALA A 270 -25.98 2.22 5.32
C ALA A 270 -26.09 1.70 3.87
N GLY A 271 -24.97 1.47 3.18
CA GLY A 271 -24.94 1.10 1.75
C GLY A 271 -25.37 -0.33 1.39
N LYS A 272 -25.93 -1.11 2.31
CA LYS A 272 -26.33 -2.52 2.06
C LYS A 272 -27.83 -2.80 1.99
N ASN A 273 -28.69 -1.78 2.15
CA ASN A 273 -30.15 -2.01 2.20
C ASN A 273 -30.95 -1.44 1.00
N SER A 274 -30.31 -1.15 -0.14
CA SER A 274 -31.02 -0.80 -1.37
C SER A 274 -30.56 -1.69 -2.53
N ASP A 275 -31.22 -2.83 -2.68
CA ASP A 275 -31.99 -3.18 -3.88
C ASP A 275 -32.02 -4.69 -4.06
N GLY A 276 -33.23 -5.25 -3.87
CA GLY A 276 -33.56 -6.56 -4.36
C GLY A 276 -33.45 -6.57 -5.88
N VAL A 277 -32.46 -7.28 -6.40
CA VAL A 277 -32.36 -7.58 -7.83
C VAL A 277 -32.38 -9.10 -7.95
N HIS A 278 -33.45 -9.58 -8.59
CA HIS A 278 -33.63 -10.94 -9.04
C HIS A 278 -32.34 -11.46 -9.68
N HIS A 279 -31.84 -12.61 -9.22
CA HIS A 279 -30.85 -13.37 -9.96
C HIS A 279 -31.51 -13.95 -11.21
N GLU A 280 -31.54 -13.19 -12.30
CA GLU A 280 -31.56 -13.79 -13.63
C GLU A 280 -30.16 -14.37 -13.91
N GLU A 281 -30.14 -15.64 -14.32
CA GLU A 281 -28.91 -16.36 -14.67
C GLU A 281 -28.08 -15.57 -15.71
N PRO A 282 -26.77 -15.38 -15.50
CA PRO A 282 -25.93 -14.84 -16.56
C PRO A 282 -25.82 -15.85 -17.71
N PRO A 283 -25.91 -15.39 -18.98
CA PRO A 283 -25.98 -16.25 -20.14
C PRO A 283 -24.70 -17.09 -20.35
N GLN A 284 -24.92 -18.35 -20.71
CA GLN A 284 -23.88 -19.29 -21.15
C GLN A 284 -23.16 -18.81 -22.43
N ARG A 285 -21.83 -18.61 -22.35
CA ARG A 285 -20.77 -18.82 -23.39
C ARG A 285 -19.52 -18.06 -22.91
N LEU A 286 -18.32 -18.63 -22.76
CA LEU A 286 -17.64 -19.61 -23.59
C LEU A 286 -16.76 -20.55 -22.74
N ARG A 287 -17.12 -21.83 -22.81
CA ARG A 287 -16.23 -22.96 -22.59
C ARG A 287 -15.08 -22.92 -23.60
N ARG A 288 -13.86 -23.17 -23.12
CA ARG A 288 -12.78 -24.00 -23.72
C ARG A 288 -11.41 -23.38 -23.45
N ARG A 289 -10.65 -24.01 -22.55
CA ARG A 289 -9.21 -24.28 -22.72
C ARG A 289 -8.72 -25.13 -21.56
N PHE A 290 -9.17 -26.38 -21.52
CA PHE A 290 -8.43 -27.55 -20.99
C PHE A 290 -9.14 -28.81 -21.51
N ALA A 291 -8.90 -29.11 -22.78
CA ALA A 291 -9.14 -30.41 -23.40
C ALA A 291 -8.21 -30.50 -24.63
N ALA A 292 -7.29 -31.47 -24.60
CA ALA A 292 -6.31 -31.84 -25.63
C ALA A 292 -5.17 -30.79 -25.84
N ALA A 293 -3.89 -31.17 -25.88
CA ALA A 293 -3.26 -31.89 -26.99
C ALA A 293 -3.57 -31.21 -28.34
#